data_AF-A0A7R5KCF2-F1
#
_entry.id   AF-A0A7R5KCF2-F1
#
_cell.length_a   1.000
_cell.length_b   1.000
_cell.length_c   1.000
_cell.angle_alpha   90.00
_cell.angle_beta   90.00
_cell.angle_gamma   90.00
#
_symmetry.space_group_name_H-M   'P 1'
#
loop_
_entity.id
_entity.type
_entity.pdbx_description
1 polymer ?
#
loop_
_entity_poly.entity_id
_entity_poly.type
_entity_poly.pdbx_seq_one_letter_code
_entity_poly.pdbx_strand_id
1 'polypeptide(L)'
;MRSPSEESVPLHEEFIYCCGAATHVLKCGPWKDLSKDESKNLPRLLFMIIPDTDIKELEDVFGLNGQVEHKLNFLKKNVSKDIKLVLIAHSIGCYITLEMMKRASELQVLRSVLLFPTIERMAQSPQGKLMTPLLCKLRYALYMPVYLLSFLPEGVKASLVRFALRGMKTCDESSITTSINLFSVDCIANILYMASQEMMKVVERDSTTIKQNLKKLIFYYGTGDSWCPQHYYDEIKMDFPDGDIRLCEKGLRHAFVLDASKEMAAMITDWLQDDLTKL
;
A
#
# COMPACT_ATOMS: atom_id res chain seq x y z
N MET A 1 -25.20 -29.92 8.90
CA MET A 1 -24.00 -29.13 9.28
C MET A 1 -22.89 -29.51 8.32
N ARG A 2 -22.62 -28.68 7.30
CA ARG A 2 -21.40 -28.77 6.50
C ARG A 2 -20.42 -27.76 7.10
N SER A 3 -19.21 -28.21 7.43
CA SER A 3 -18.09 -27.34 7.73
C SER A 3 -17.87 -26.38 6.55
N PRO A 4 -17.60 -25.09 6.78
CA PRO A 4 -17.09 -24.24 5.72
C PRO A 4 -15.68 -24.75 5.41
N SER A 5 -15.48 -25.26 4.20
CA SER A 5 -14.15 -25.53 3.67
C SER A 5 -13.33 -24.25 3.76
N GLU A 6 -12.14 -24.32 4.34
CA GLU A 6 -11.10 -23.31 4.20
C GLU A 6 -10.80 -23.15 2.70
N GLU A 7 -11.42 -22.19 2.04
CA GLU A 7 -10.92 -21.74 0.74
C GLU A 7 -9.59 -21.04 1.00
N SER A 8 -8.50 -21.78 0.82
CA SER A 8 -7.16 -21.22 0.87
C SER A 8 -7.06 -20.12 -0.18
N VAL A 9 -6.75 -18.89 0.24
CA VAL A 9 -6.48 -17.79 -0.68
C VAL A 9 -5.39 -18.25 -1.65
N PRO A 10 -5.61 -18.19 -2.98
CA PRO A 10 -4.63 -18.67 -3.93
C PRO A 10 -3.36 -17.82 -3.83
N LEU A 11 -2.24 -18.49 -3.56
CA LEU A 11 -0.90 -17.94 -3.68
C LEU A 11 -0.38 -18.30 -5.07
N HIS A 12 -0.12 -17.29 -5.88
CA HIS A 12 0.48 -17.46 -7.20
C HIS A 12 1.94 -17.01 -7.14
N GLU A 13 2.82 -17.86 -7.62
CA GLU A 13 4.25 -17.60 -7.72
C GLU A 13 4.60 -17.36 -9.19
N GLU A 14 5.34 -16.30 -9.47
CA GLU A 14 5.91 -16.03 -10.79
C GLU A 14 7.39 -15.65 -10.61
N PHE A 15 8.23 -16.07 -11.56
CA PHE A 15 9.65 -15.73 -11.59
C PHE A 15 9.93 -14.85 -12.81
N ILE A 16 10.35 -13.62 -12.58
CA ILE A 16 10.65 -12.64 -13.64
C ILE A 16 12.09 -12.12 -13.50
N TYR A 17 12.59 -11.44 -14.54
CA TYR A 17 13.79 -10.61 -14.41
C TYR A 17 13.38 -9.14 -14.31
N CYS A 18 13.73 -8.49 -13.20
CA CYS A 18 13.57 -7.05 -13.01
C CYS A 18 14.97 -6.42 -12.97
N CYS A 19 15.27 -5.54 -13.93
CA CYS A 19 16.60 -4.89 -14.04
C CYS A 19 17.79 -5.87 -14.10
N GLY A 20 17.59 -7.07 -14.68
CA GLY A 20 18.61 -8.13 -14.73
C GLY A 20 18.72 -8.98 -13.47
N ALA A 21 17.97 -8.66 -12.40
CA ALA A 21 17.90 -9.47 -11.19
C ALA A 21 16.76 -10.50 -11.27
N ALA A 22 17.08 -11.78 -11.05
CA ALA A 22 16.08 -12.84 -10.92
C ALA A 22 15.19 -12.57 -9.70
N THR A 23 13.90 -12.41 -9.95
CA THR A 23 12.91 -11.85 -9.04
C THR A 23 11.78 -12.83 -8.82
N HIS A 24 11.55 -13.17 -7.56
CA HIS A 24 10.35 -13.89 -7.13
C HIS A 24 9.21 -12.88 -6.97
N VAL A 25 8.06 -13.16 -7.55
CA VAL A 25 6.82 -12.40 -7.33
C VAL A 25 5.84 -13.33 -6.65
N LEU A 26 5.52 -13.03 -5.39
CA LEU A 26 4.44 -13.68 -4.66
C LEU A 26 3.19 -12.83 -4.78
N LYS A 27 2.15 -13.37 -5.41
CA LYS A 27 0.84 -12.73 -5.57
C LYS A 27 -0.18 -13.47 -4.71
N CYS A 28 -0.86 -12.75 -3.83
CA CYS A 28 -1.88 -13.33 -2.96
C CYS A 28 -3.27 -12.82 -3.40
N GLY A 29 -4.23 -13.72 -3.59
CA GLY A 29 -5.59 -13.38 -4.01
C GLY A 29 -5.87 -13.59 -5.50
N PRO A 30 -7.13 -13.36 -5.96
CA PRO A 30 -7.53 -13.61 -7.34
C PRO A 30 -6.75 -12.70 -8.32
N TRP A 31 -5.99 -13.32 -9.23
CA TRP A 31 -5.10 -12.62 -10.17
C TRP A 31 -5.42 -12.98 -11.63
N LYS A 32 -5.17 -12.05 -12.55
CA LYS A 32 -5.14 -12.29 -14.01
C LYS A 32 -3.71 -12.07 -14.52
N ASP A 33 -3.09 -13.10 -15.08
CA ASP A 33 -1.72 -13.02 -15.59
C ASP A 33 -1.57 -12.00 -16.73
N LEU A 34 -0.53 -11.18 -16.63
CA LEU A 34 -0.18 -10.14 -17.61
C LEU A 34 1.19 -10.37 -18.28
N SER A 35 1.93 -11.41 -17.87
CA SER A 35 3.19 -11.85 -18.51
C SER A 35 3.35 -13.36 -18.36
N LYS A 36 3.89 -14.00 -19.40
CA LYS A 36 4.35 -15.39 -19.37
C LYS A 36 5.77 -15.41 -19.87
N ASP A 37 6.73 -15.61 -18.97
CA ASP A 37 8.03 -16.18 -19.34
C ASP A 37 8.68 -16.80 -18.10
N GLU A 38 8.99 -18.10 -18.15
CA GLU A 38 9.60 -18.84 -17.04
C GLU A 38 11.10 -19.03 -17.29
N SER A 39 11.94 -18.66 -16.31
CA SER A 39 13.39 -18.95 -16.32
C SER A 39 13.80 -19.73 -15.07
N LYS A 40 14.75 -20.68 -15.24
CA LYS A 40 15.13 -21.75 -14.29
C LYS A 40 16.20 -21.39 -13.24
N ASN A 41 16.25 -20.17 -12.69
CA ASN A 41 17.21 -19.81 -11.63
C ASN A 41 16.49 -19.49 -10.31
N LEU A 42 17.07 -19.90 -9.16
CA LEU A 42 16.56 -19.50 -7.84
C LEU A 42 16.60 -17.95 -7.71
N PRO A 43 15.49 -17.29 -7.35
CA PRO A 43 15.41 -15.85 -7.25
C PRO A 43 16.19 -15.30 -6.05
N ARG A 44 16.76 -14.10 -6.18
CA ARG A 44 17.55 -13.43 -5.12
C ARG A 44 16.84 -12.24 -4.50
N LEU A 45 15.64 -11.91 -5.00
CA LEU A 45 14.85 -10.72 -4.65
C LEU A 45 13.35 -11.02 -4.67
N LEU A 46 12.59 -10.44 -3.73
CA LEU A 46 11.13 -10.49 -3.68
C LEU A 46 10.51 -9.08 -3.74
N PHE A 47 9.55 -8.86 -4.66
CA PHE A 47 8.64 -7.72 -4.61
C PHE A 47 7.33 -8.14 -3.95
N MET A 48 6.97 -7.42 -2.89
CA MET A 48 5.80 -7.73 -2.09
C MET A 48 4.69 -6.73 -2.36
N ILE A 49 3.61 -7.19 -3.00
CA ILE A 49 2.36 -6.45 -3.17
C ILE A 49 1.29 -7.24 -2.40
N ILE A 50 0.85 -6.74 -1.25
CA ILE A 50 -0.09 -7.45 -0.39
C ILE A 50 -1.44 -6.75 -0.47
N PRO A 51 -2.37 -7.22 -1.33
CA PRO A 51 -3.77 -7.03 -1.04
C PRO A 51 -4.14 -7.84 0.21
N ASP A 52 -5.07 -7.30 0.98
CA ASP A 52 -5.55 -7.86 2.25
C ASP A 52 -5.94 -9.33 2.11
N THR A 53 -5.57 -10.18 3.09
CA THR A 53 -6.04 -11.58 3.13
C THR A 53 -6.65 -11.94 4.46
N ASP A 54 -7.64 -12.83 4.39
CA ASP A 54 -8.49 -13.22 5.49
C ASP A 54 -7.74 -14.21 6.41
N ILE A 55 -6.96 -13.70 7.36
CA ILE A 55 -6.43 -14.50 8.47
C ILE A 55 -7.29 -14.22 9.71
N LYS A 56 -8.17 -15.17 10.03
CA LYS A 56 -9.12 -15.10 11.16
C LYS A 56 -8.48 -15.22 12.56
N GLU A 57 -7.17 -15.41 12.65
CA GLU A 57 -6.44 -15.63 13.91
C GLU A 57 -5.90 -14.35 14.58
N LEU A 58 -6.03 -13.18 13.96
CA LEU A 58 -5.68 -11.90 14.59
C LEU A 58 -6.94 -11.25 15.19
N GLU A 59 -6.89 -10.83 16.46
CA GLU A 59 -8.03 -10.16 17.13
C GLU A 59 -8.48 -8.86 16.43
N ASP A 60 -7.60 -8.22 15.66
CA ASP A 60 -7.84 -6.96 14.94
C ASP A 60 -7.29 -6.97 13.50
N VAL A 61 -7.67 -7.97 12.68
CA VAL A 61 -7.16 -8.18 11.30
C VAL A 61 -7.18 -6.91 10.45
N PHE A 62 -8.30 -6.17 10.50
CA PHE A 62 -8.53 -4.97 9.69
C PHE A 62 -8.01 -3.68 10.33
N GLY A 63 -7.45 -3.76 11.54
CA GLY A 63 -6.80 -2.63 12.18
C GLY A 63 -5.37 -2.44 11.70
N LEU A 64 -4.82 -1.25 11.95
CA LEU A 64 -3.47 -0.88 11.52
C LEU A 64 -2.40 -1.84 12.09
N ASN A 65 -2.56 -2.28 13.33
CA ASN A 65 -1.65 -3.24 13.96
C ASN A 65 -1.81 -4.65 13.38
N GLY A 66 -3.05 -5.09 13.14
CA GLY A 66 -3.31 -6.36 12.49
C GLY A 66 -2.71 -6.41 11.09
N GLN A 67 -2.78 -5.30 10.34
CA GLN A 67 -2.14 -5.18 9.03
C GLN A 67 -0.62 -5.30 9.09
N VAL A 68 0.04 -4.75 10.12
CA VAL A 68 1.49 -4.95 10.33
C VAL A 68 1.79 -6.42 10.62
N GLU A 69 1.11 -7.02 11.59
CA GLU A 69 1.35 -8.41 12.01
C GLU A 69 1.04 -9.41 10.90
N HIS A 70 -0.04 -9.19 10.16
CA HIS A 70 -0.43 -10.01 9.02
C HIS A 70 0.70 -10.08 7.97
N LYS A 71 1.28 -8.92 7.64
CA LYS A 71 2.36 -8.82 6.64
C LYS A 71 3.68 -9.39 7.16
N LEU A 72 3.99 -9.20 8.45
CA LEU A 72 5.14 -9.85 9.09
C LEU A 72 5.00 -11.37 9.11
N ASN A 73 3.82 -11.89 9.45
CA ASN A 73 3.55 -13.33 9.48
C ASN A 73 3.67 -13.94 8.08
N PHE A 74 3.17 -13.24 7.05
CA PHE A 74 3.37 -13.65 5.68
C PHE A 74 4.86 -13.76 5.32
N LEU A 75 5.67 -12.74 5.66
CA LEU A 75 7.11 -12.76 5.39
C LEU A 75 7.78 -13.93 6.11
N LYS A 76 7.47 -14.13 7.40
CA LYS A 76 8.05 -15.22 8.19
C LYS A 76 7.69 -16.62 7.66
N LYS A 77 6.48 -16.78 7.11
CA LYS A 77 5.98 -18.06 6.62
C LYS A 77 6.47 -18.40 5.21
N ASN A 78 6.54 -17.40 4.32
CA ASN A 78 6.71 -17.62 2.88
C ASN A 78 8.06 -17.15 2.34
N VAL A 79 8.85 -16.40 3.12
CA VAL A 79 10.11 -15.81 2.65
C VAL A 79 11.27 -16.33 3.49
N SER A 80 12.24 -16.94 2.82
CA SER A 80 13.44 -17.41 3.47
C SER A 80 14.34 -16.25 3.91
N LYS A 81 15.11 -16.46 4.99
CA LYS A 81 15.93 -15.43 5.65
C LYS A 81 17.10 -14.92 4.80
N ASP A 82 17.49 -15.67 3.77
CA ASP A 82 18.55 -15.34 2.82
C ASP A 82 18.08 -14.46 1.65
N ILE A 83 16.77 -14.27 1.50
CA ILE A 83 16.19 -13.44 0.43
C ILE A 83 16.25 -11.97 0.83
N LYS A 84 16.80 -11.14 -0.07
CA LYS A 84 16.78 -9.67 0.08
C LYS A 84 15.42 -9.12 -0.34
N LEU A 85 14.90 -8.17 0.43
CA LEU A 85 13.58 -7.56 0.24
C LEU A 85 13.69 -6.17 -0.36
N VAL A 86 12.88 -5.88 -1.38
CA VAL A 86 12.57 -4.52 -1.79
C VAL A 86 11.11 -4.25 -1.43
N LEU A 87 10.90 -3.29 -0.53
CA LEU A 87 9.57 -2.91 -0.05
C LEU A 87 9.12 -1.67 -0.81
N ILE A 88 7.95 -1.70 -1.42
CA ILE A 88 7.35 -0.53 -2.07
C ILE A 88 6.02 -0.28 -1.39
N ALA A 89 5.88 0.91 -0.83
CA ALA A 89 4.76 1.27 0.00
C ALA A 89 4.15 2.57 -0.49
N HIS A 90 2.82 2.66 -0.40
CA HIS A 90 2.07 3.86 -0.72
C HIS A 90 1.21 4.27 0.47
N SER A 91 1.11 5.58 0.73
CA SER A 91 0.22 6.13 1.74
C SER A 91 0.45 5.44 3.10
N ILE A 92 -0.60 4.88 3.72
CA ILE A 92 -0.52 4.19 5.01
C ILE A 92 0.39 2.96 5.00
N GLY A 93 0.57 2.36 3.83
CA GLY A 93 1.55 1.29 3.64
C GLY A 93 2.96 1.71 4.06
N CYS A 94 3.29 3.01 4.00
CA CYS A 94 4.60 3.51 4.41
C CYS A 94 4.78 3.40 5.93
N TYR A 95 3.76 3.77 6.70
CA TYR A 95 3.75 3.60 8.16
C TYR A 95 3.86 2.12 8.53
N ILE A 96 3.06 1.28 7.87
CA ILE A 96 3.08 -0.17 8.06
C ILE A 96 4.48 -0.73 7.78
N THR A 97 5.11 -0.30 6.69
CA THR A 97 6.46 -0.72 6.32
C THR A 97 7.51 -0.31 7.35
N LEU A 98 7.44 0.91 7.87
CA LEU A 98 8.34 1.36 8.95
C LEU A 98 8.13 0.54 10.23
N GLU A 99 6.89 0.26 10.62
CA GLU A 99 6.58 -0.59 11.77
C GLU A 99 7.06 -2.04 11.58
N MET A 100 6.95 -2.60 10.36
CA MET A 100 7.52 -3.90 10.04
C MET A 100 9.04 -3.90 10.20
N MET A 101 9.74 -2.90 9.66
CA MET A 101 11.20 -2.77 9.76
C MET A 101 11.67 -2.57 11.21
N LYS A 102 10.87 -1.91 12.04
CA LYS A 102 11.12 -1.72 13.47
C LYS A 102 10.98 -3.01 14.27
N ARG A 103 9.91 -3.77 14.03
CA ARG A 103 9.58 -4.99 14.80
C ARG A 103 10.37 -6.21 14.35
N ALA A 104 10.77 -6.26 13.08
CA ALA A 104 11.47 -7.38 12.48
C ALA A 104 12.80 -6.92 11.85
N SER A 105 13.75 -6.54 12.70
CA SER A 105 15.09 -6.10 12.28
C SER A 105 15.90 -7.19 11.54
N GLU A 106 15.48 -8.45 11.64
CA GLU A 106 16.05 -9.59 10.91
C GLU A 106 15.71 -9.60 9.42
N LEU A 107 14.72 -8.81 8.99
CA LEU A 107 14.36 -8.70 7.57
C LEU A 107 15.53 -8.11 6.77
N GLN A 108 15.94 -8.81 5.73
CA GLN A 108 17.02 -8.40 4.82
C GLN A 108 16.54 -7.33 3.83
N VAL A 109 16.06 -6.19 4.33
CA VAL A 109 15.59 -5.08 3.49
C VAL A 109 16.78 -4.43 2.78
N LEU A 110 16.83 -4.59 1.46
CA LEU A 110 17.77 -3.94 0.55
C LEU A 110 17.40 -2.47 0.37
N ARG A 111 16.14 -2.22 0.00
CA ARG A 111 15.58 -0.88 -0.23
C ARG A 111 14.10 -0.85 0.14
N SER A 112 13.64 0.31 0.59
CA SER A 112 12.23 0.59 0.85
C SER A 112 11.84 1.93 0.23
N VAL A 113 10.85 1.91 -0.66
CA VAL A 113 10.36 3.08 -1.39
C VAL A 113 9.02 3.49 -0.79
N LEU A 114 8.99 4.66 -0.17
CA LEU A 114 7.85 5.21 0.57
C LEU A 114 7.20 6.33 -0.25
N LEU A 115 6.14 5.99 -0.97
CA LEU A 115 5.43 6.86 -1.90
C LEU A 115 4.28 7.58 -1.20
N PHE A 116 4.26 8.91 -1.26
CA PHE A 116 3.28 9.77 -0.59
C PHE A 116 3.09 9.36 0.88
N PRO A 117 4.15 9.42 1.69
CA PRO A 117 4.22 8.72 2.97
C PRO A 117 3.32 9.36 4.03
N THR A 118 2.24 8.68 4.39
CA THR A 118 1.40 9.05 5.54
C THR A 118 1.94 8.40 6.81
N ILE A 119 3.01 8.96 7.34
CA ILE A 119 3.76 8.42 8.50
C ILE A 119 3.64 9.28 9.75
N GLU A 120 2.99 10.43 9.66
CA GLU A 120 2.80 11.36 10.76
C GLU A 120 1.57 12.24 10.55
N ARG A 121 1.04 12.77 11.66
CA ARG A 121 0.07 13.86 11.74
C ARG A 121 -1.13 13.72 10.79
N MET A 122 -1.63 12.49 10.62
CA MET A 122 -2.66 12.18 9.63
C MET A 122 -3.91 13.04 9.80
N ALA A 123 -4.46 13.11 11.02
CA ALA A 123 -5.64 13.92 11.31
C ALA A 123 -5.41 15.45 11.15
N GLN A 124 -4.16 15.90 11.11
CA GLN A 124 -3.79 17.32 11.06
C GLN A 124 -3.44 17.79 9.64
N SER A 125 -3.21 16.86 8.73
CA SER A 125 -3.08 17.14 7.29
C SER A 125 -4.32 17.87 6.75
N PRO A 126 -4.21 18.64 5.65
CA PRO A 126 -5.35 19.31 5.04
C PRO A 126 -6.56 18.39 4.80
N GLN A 127 -6.32 17.22 4.22
CA GLN A 127 -7.38 16.24 3.95
C GLN A 127 -7.81 15.52 5.23
N GLY A 128 -6.89 15.23 6.14
CA GLY A 128 -7.20 14.61 7.43
C GLY A 128 -8.10 15.47 8.31
N LYS A 129 -7.93 16.79 8.34
CA LYS A 129 -8.81 17.71 9.09
C LYS A 129 -10.25 17.65 8.59
N LEU A 130 -10.44 17.50 7.28
CA LEU A 130 -11.76 17.36 6.67
C LEU A 130 -12.37 15.97 6.92
N MET A 131 -11.56 14.92 6.82
CA MET A 131 -12.04 13.54 6.85
C MET A 131 -12.15 12.96 8.26
N THR A 132 -11.35 13.42 9.23
CA THR A 132 -11.32 12.85 10.61
C THR A 132 -12.70 12.88 11.30
N PRO A 133 -13.48 13.98 11.27
CA PRO A 133 -14.82 13.97 11.85
C PRO A 133 -15.73 12.92 11.21
N LEU A 134 -15.62 12.76 9.89
CA LEU A 134 -16.40 11.81 9.12
C LEU A 134 -16.02 10.36 9.47
N LEU A 135 -14.72 10.06 9.46
CA LEU A 135 -14.17 8.72 9.67
C LEU A 135 -14.21 8.27 11.14
N CYS A 136 -14.05 9.18 12.11
CA CYS A 136 -13.99 8.81 13.52
C CYS A 136 -15.33 8.96 14.25
N LYS A 137 -16.14 9.97 13.89
CA LYS A 137 -17.39 10.28 14.61
C LYS A 137 -18.65 9.85 13.86
N LEU A 138 -18.64 9.96 12.53
CA LEU A 138 -19.81 9.67 11.69
C LEU A 138 -19.72 8.35 10.92
N ARG A 139 -18.75 7.49 11.21
CA ARG A 139 -18.53 6.23 10.46
C ARG A 139 -19.79 5.36 10.36
N TYR A 140 -20.55 5.24 11.44
CA TYR A 140 -21.77 4.44 11.47
C TYR A 140 -22.90 5.06 10.65
N ALA A 141 -22.94 6.39 10.56
CA ALA A 141 -23.90 7.09 9.72
C ALA A 141 -23.63 6.85 8.22
N LEU A 142 -22.38 6.55 7.84
CA LEU A 142 -22.02 6.21 6.46
C LEU A 142 -22.46 4.80 6.03
N TYR A 143 -22.73 3.89 6.98
CA TYR A 143 -23.16 2.53 6.64
C TYR A 143 -24.53 2.51 5.97
N MET A 144 -25.45 3.38 6.41
CA MET A 144 -26.80 3.42 5.87
C MET A 144 -26.84 3.81 4.38
N PRO A 145 -26.20 4.90 3.92
CA PRO A 145 -26.08 5.20 2.50
C PRO A 145 -25.43 4.08 1.69
N VAL A 146 -24.34 3.48 2.16
CA VAL A 146 -23.65 2.40 1.44
C VAL A 146 -24.50 1.15 1.35
N TYR A 147 -25.21 0.79 2.43
CA TYR A 147 -26.16 -0.30 2.43
C TYR A 147 -27.27 -0.08 1.40
N LEU A 148 -27.82 1.13 1.30
CA LEU A 148 -28.81 1.47 0.27
C LEU A 148 -28.22 1.35 -1.15
N LEU A 149 -26.99 1.80 -1.36
CA LEU A 149 -26.30 1.68 -2.63
C LEU A 149 -25.96 0.23 -3.00
N SER A 150 -25.81 -0.67 -2.02
CA SER A 150 -25.52 -2.08 -2.26
C SER A 150 -26.63 -2.82 -3.03
N PHE A 151 -27.88 -2.35 -2.92
CA PHE A 151 -29.05 -2.89 -3.63
C PHE A 151 -29.11 -2.53 -5.12
N LEU A 152 -28.26 -1.59 -5.57
CA LEU A 152 -28.26 -1.18 -6.96
C LEU A 152 -27.79 -2.34 -7.86
N PRO A 153 -28.36 -2.48 -9.08
CA PRO A 153 -27.84 -3.43 -10.06
C PRO A 153 -26.37 -3.15 -10.40
N GLU A 154 -25.60 -4.19 -10.70
CA GLU A 154 -24.17 -4.06 -11.02
C GLU A 154 -23.87 -3.08 -12.17
N GLY A 155 -24.74 -3.03 -13.19
CA GLY A 155 -24.61 -2.06 -14.28
C GLY A 155 -24.74 -0.60 -13.81
N VAL A 156 -25.58 -0.33 -12.81
CA VAL A 156 -25.74 1.00 -12.21
C VAL A 156 -24.54 1.35 -11.35
N LYS A 157 -24.06 0.42 -10.51
CA LYS A 157 -22.83 0.59 -9.72
C LYS A 157 -21.64 0.92 -10.62
N ALA A 158 -21.45 0.15 -11.70
CA ALA A 158 -20.40 0.39 -12.68
C ALA A 158 -20.54 1.77 -13.36
N SER A 159 -21.76 2.20 -13.67
CA SER A 159 -22.01 3.54 -14.23
C SER A 159 -21.68 4.66 -13.24
N LEU A 160 -22.04 4.50 -11.96
CA LEU A 160 -21.71 5.46 -10.91
C LEU A 160 -20.21 5.57 -10.69
N VAL A 161 -19.50 4.44 -10.66
CA VAL A 161 -18.04 4.40 -10.57
C VAL A 161 -17.42 5.11 -11.77
N ARG A 162 -17.81 4.77 -13.00
CA ARG A 162 -17.31 5.44 -14.21
C ARG A 162 -17.57 6.94 -14.18
N PHE A 163 -18.72 7.35 -13.67
CA PHE A 163 -19.05 8.77 -13.52
C PHE A 163 -18.14 9.46 -12.48
N ALA A 164 -17.96 8.86 -11.30
CA ALA A 164 -17.07 9.38 -10.26
C ALA A 164 -15.62 9.48 -10.72
N LEU A 165 -15.20 8.55 -11.59
CA LEU A 165 -13.84 8.46 -12.12
C LEU A 165 -13.62 9.25 -13.43
N ARG A 166 -14.65 9.92 -13.96
CA ARG A 166 -14.64 10.59 -15.28
C ARG A 166 -13.54 11.65 -15.47
N GLY A 167 -12.99 12.19 -14.38
CA GLY A 167 -11.91 13.18 -14.40
C GLY A 167 -10.49 12.59 -14.43
N MET A 168 -10.32 11.27 -14.42
CA MET A 168 -9.01 10.64 -14.39
C MET A 168 -8.48 10.36 -15.80
N LYS A 169 -7.18 10.63 -16.02
CA LYS A 169 -6.55 10.53 -17.35
C LYS A 169 -6.59 9.12 -17.95
N THR A 170 -6.52 8.11 -17.09
CA THR A 170 -6.68 6.70 -17.46
C THR A 170 -7.54 6.03 -16.41
N CYS A 171 -8.56 5.28 -16.82
CA CYS A 171 -9.29 4.36 -15.94
C CYS A 171 -9.24 3.00 -16.60
N ASP A 172 -8.56 2.06 -15.98
CA ASP A 172 -8.60 0.66 -16.37
C ASP A 172 -9.84 -0.04 -15.79
N GLU A 173 -10.32 -1.08 -16.48
CA GLU A 173 -11.48 -1.86 -16.03
C GLU A 173 -11.21 -2.57 -14.68
N SER A 174 -9.95 -2.83 -14.33
CA SER A 174 -9.58 -3.32 -12.99
C SER A 174 -9.87 -2.31 -11.90
N SER A 175 -9.53 -1.02 -12.08
CA SER A 175 -9.89 0.03 -11.10
C SER A 175 -11.40 0.17 -10.94
N ILE A 176 -12.16 0.03 -12.03
CA ILE A 176 -13.62 0.05 -11.99
C ILE A 176 -14.13 -1.15 -11.18
N THR A 177 -13.64 -2.36 -11.48
CA THR A 177 -14.04 -3.60 -10.79
C THR A 177 -13.73 -3.54 -9.30
N THR A 178 -12.53 -3.10 -8.92
CA THR A 178 -12.16 -2.92 -7.51
C THR A 178 -13.01 -1.85 -6.82
N SER A 179 -13.36 -0.78 -7.52
CA SER A 179 -14.22 0.28 -6.98
C SER A 179 -15.67 -0.18 -6.77
N ILE A 180 -16.16 -1.15 -7.54
CA ILE A 180 -17.49 -1.76 -7.32
C ILE A 180 -17.53 -2.51 -5.99
N ASN A 181 -16.42 -3.11 -5.53
CA ASN A 181 -16.37 -3.77 -4.22
C ASN A 181 -16.63 -2.79 -3.05
N LEU A 182 -16.42 -1.48 -3.25
CA LEU A 182 -16.75 -0.44 -2.27
C LEU A 182 -18.26 -0.29 -2.02
N PHE A 183 -19.11 -0.92 -2.83
CA PHE A 183 -20.55 -1.00 -2.56
C PHE A 183 -20.90 -2.12 -1.56
N SER A 184 -19.93 -2.94 -1.15
CA SER A 184 -20.10 -3.91 -0.07
C SER A 184 -20.00 -3.23 1.30
N VAL A 185 -20.98 -3.49 2.16
CA VAL A 185 -21.01 -2.95 3.53
C VAL A 185 -19.84 -3.47 4.36
N ASP A 186 -19.48 -4.75 4.24
CA ASP A 186 -18.35 -5.33 4.96
C ASP A 186 -17.03 -4.69 4.53
N CYS A 187 -16.86 -4.47 3.22
CA CYS A 187 -15.68 -3.81 2.67
C CYS A 187 -15.55 -2.38 3.20
N ILE A 188 -16.62 -1.59 3.14
CA ILE A 188 -16.62 -0.21 3.65
C ILE A 188 -16.43 -0.16 5.16
N ALA A 189 -17.05 -1.07 5.91
CA ALA A 189 -16.87 -1.13 7.36
C ALA A 189 -15.40 -1.32 7.73
N ASN A 190 -14.71 -2.25 7.04
CA ASN A 190 -13.28 -2.49 7.26
C ASN A 190 -12.42 -1.30 6.83
N ILE A 191 -12.70 -0.69 5.67
CA ILE A 191 -11.99 0.50 5.19
C ILE A 191 -12.15 1.67 6.16
N LEU A 192 -13.38 1.98 6.58
CA LEU A 192 -13.66 3.08 7.50
C LEU A 192 -13.07 2.81 8.89
N TYR A 193 -13.09 1.56 9.34
CA TYR A 193 -12.45 1.16 10.59
C TYR A 193 -10.94 1.40 10.53
N MET A 194 -10.25 0.89 9.51
CA MET A 194 -8.81 1.12 9.31
C MET A 194 -8.50 2.61 9.20
N ALA A 195 -9.19 3.35 8.33
CA ALA A 195 -8.98 4.78 8.14
C ALA A 195 -9.19 5.59 9.43
N SER A 196 -10.16 5.19 10.27
CA SER A 196 -10.33 5.80 11.60
C SER A 196 -9.14 5.54 12.52
N GLN A 197 -8.56 4.34 12.48
CA GLN A 197 -7.34 4.04 13.22
C GLN A 197 -6.14 4.85 12.70
N GLU A 198 -6.01 5.03 11.38
CA GLU A 198 -4.95 5.84 10.78
C GLU A 198 -4.95 7.26 11.34
N MET A 199 -6.12 7.92 11.34
CA MET A 199 -6.28 9.28 11.87
C MET A 199 -5.88 9.38 13.35
N MET A 200 -6.14 8.33 14.13
CA MET A 200 -5.92 8.34 15.58
C MET A 200 -4.53 7.88 16.01
N LYS A 201 -3.89 6.98 15.26
CA LYS A 201 -2.62 6.34 15.62
C LYS A 201 -1.42 6.94 14.90
N VAL A 202 -1.58 7.42 13.66
CA VAL A 202 -0.48 8.01 12.88
C VAL A 202 -0.34 9.49 13.23
N VAL A 203 0.23 9.73 14.41
CA VAL A 203 0.37 11.07 14.99
C VAL A 203 1.81 11.53 14.91
N GLU A 204 2.75 10.80 15.50
CA GLU A 204 4.16 11.17 15.54
C GLU A 204 5.00 10.35 14.55
N ARG A 205 5.94 11.02 13.88
CA ARG A 205 6.90 10.35 13.00
C ARG A 205 7.91 9.55 13.82
N ASP A 206 8.07 8.27 13.51
CA ASP A 206 9.11 7.42 14.08
C ASP A 206 10.50 7.76 13.50
N SER A 207 11.04 8.88 13.96
CA SER A 207 12.34 9.40 13.52
C SER A 207 13.50 8.47 13.93
N THR A 208 13.34 7.67 14.98
CA THR A 208 14.34 6.69 15.43
C THR A 208 14.50 5.57 14.41
N THR A 209 13.40 4.94 14.01
CA THR A 209 13.40 3.87 13.01
C THR A 209 13.88 4.38 11.65
N ILE A 210 13.47 5.59 11.26
CA ILE A 210 13.93 6.24 10.02
C ILE A 210 15.45 6.44 10.06
N LYS A 211 15.99 6.99 11.14
CA LYS A 211 17.44 7.22 11.29
C LYS A 211 18.24 5.93 11.18
N GLN A 212 17.79 4.86 11.84
CA GLN A 212 18.46 3.55 11.82
C GLN A 212 18.49 2.93 10.42
N ASN A 213 17.48 3.19 9.60
CA ASN A 213 17.32 2.61 8.28
C ASN A 213 17.56 3.58 7.12
N LEU A 214 18.05 4.80 7.40
CA LEU A 214 18.03 5.92 6.46
C LEU A 214 18.61 5.58 5.07
N LYS A 215 19.72 4.84 5.03
CA LYS A 215 20.38 4.42 3.78
C LYS A 215 19.56 3.47 2.91
N LYS A 216 18.54 2.82 3.48
CA LYS A 216 17.62 1.89 2.80
C LYS A 216 16.33 2.58 2.36
N LEU A 217 16.03 3.79 2.83
CA LEU A 217 14.75 4.45 2.60
C LEU A 217 14.83 5.44 1.45
N ILE A 218 13.82 5.42 0.58
CA ILE A 218 13.52 6.48 -0.39
C ILE A 218 12.17 7.06 0.00
N PHE A 219 12.11 8.36 0.27
CA PHE A 219 10.84 9.05 0.46
C PHE A 219 10.48 9.81 -0.82
N TYR A 220 9.24 9.69 -1.26
CA TYR A 220 8.73 10.40 -2.43
C TYR A 220 7.46 11.16 -2.08
N TYR A 221 7.54 12.47 -2.00
CA TYR A 221 6.42 13.35 -1.68
C TYR A 221 5.82 14.02 -2.92
N GLY A 222 4.57 14.47 -2.84
CA GLY A 222 3.91 15.25 -3.89
C GLY A 222 3.77 16.72 -3.50
N THR A 223 4.07 17.64 -4.42
CA THR A 223 3.86 19.08 -4.20
C THR A 223 2.39 19.44 -3.94
N GLY A 224 1.46 18.74 -4.60
CA GLY A 224 0.02 18.94 -4.47
C GLY A 224 -0.68 17.98 -3.50
N ASP A 225 0.07 17.23 -2.68
CA ASP A 225 -0.54 16.24 -1.79
C ASP A 225 -1.21 16.90 -0.57
N SER A 226 -2.48 16.57 -0.34
CA SER A 226 -3.26 17.06 0.80
C SER A 226 -3.24 16.11 2.01
N TRP A 227 -2.67 14.91 1.88
CA TRP A 227 -2.48 13.96 2.98
C TRP A 227 -1.09 14.06 3.60
N CYS A 228 -0.04 14.20 2.78
CA CYS A 228 1.32 14.51 3.25
C CYS A 228 1.83 15.80 2.58
N PRO A 229 1.39 16.97 3.08
CA PRO A 229 1.68 18.27 2.44
C PRO A 229 3.18 18.59 2.37
N GLN A 230 3.56 19.47 1.45
CA GLN A 230 4.96 19.80 1.17
C GLN A 230 5.79 20.19 2.40
N HIS A 231 5.21 20.86 3.40
CA HIS A 231 5.97 21.18 4.63
C HIS A 231 6.43 19.93 5.40
N TYR A 232 5.77 18.77 5.27
CA TYR A 232 6.26 17.50 5.83
C TYR A 232 7.52 17.02 5.11
N TYR A 233 7.59 17.23 3.78
CA TYR A 233 8.81 17.01 3.00
C TYR A 233 9.93 17.93 3.47
N ASP A 234 9.65 19.22 3.68
CA ASP A 234 10.65 20.19 4.11
C ASP A 234 11.23 19.83 5.50
N GLU A 235 10.37 19.45 6.44
CA GLU A 235 10.76 19.02 7.78
C GLU A 235 11.61 17.73 7.76
N ILE A 236 11.17 16.69 7.05
CA ILE A 236 11.94 15.43 7.00
C ILE A 236 13.27 15.62 6.27
N LYS A 237 13.33 16.49 5.25
CA LYS A 237 14.59 16.83 4.57
C LYS A 237 15.55 17.61 5.47
N MET A 238 15.01 18.48 6.32
CA MET A 238 15.80 19.20 7.33
C MET A 238 16.36 18.26 8.41
N ASP A 239 15.55 17.32 8.89
CA ASP A 239 15.95 16.39 9.96
C ASP A 239 16.89 15.29 9.47
N PHE A 240 16.80 14.91 8.19
CA PHE A 240 17.62 13.88 7.55
C PHE A 240 18.22 14.38 6.22
N PRO A 241 19.18 15.32 6.27
CA PRO A 241 19.75 15.93 5.07
C PRO A 241 20.41 14.90 4.13
N ASP A 242 21.04 13.88 4.72
CA ASP A 242 21.69 12.76 4.02
C ASP A 242 20.71 11.69 3.51
N GLY A 243 19.41 11.84 3.78
CA GLY A 243 18.36 10.94 3.33
C GLY A 243 18.02 11.10 1.86
N ASP A 244 17.66 9.99 1.21
CA ASP A 244 17.08 9.99 -0.13
C ASP A 244 15.60 10.40 -0.05
N ILE A 245 15.36 11.71 -0.09
CA ILE A 245 14.05 12.33 0.10
C ILE A 245 13.80 13.21 -1.13
N ARG A 246 12.78 12.83 -1.90
CA ARG A 246 12.47 13.37 -3.22
C ARG A 246 11.10 14.04 -3.21
N LEU A 247 10.95 15.07 -4.03
CA LEU A 247 9.71 15.81 -4.22
C LEU A 247 9.27 15.72 -5.69
N CYS A 248 8.02 15.33 -5.91
CA CYS A 248 7.41 15.21 -7.22
C CYS A 248 6.93 16.57 -7.74
N GLU A 249 7.64 17.14 -8.71
CA GLU A 249 7.20 18.36 -9.40
C GLU A 249 6.23 18.09 -10.56
N LYS A 250 6.06 16.82 -10.95
CA LYS A 250 5.20 16.41 -12.08
C LYS A 250 3.69 16.47 -11.81
N GLY A 251 3.27 16.93 -10.63
CA GLY A 251 1.86 17.05 -10.26
C GLY A 251 1.11 15.73 -10.10
N LEU A 252 1.83 14.65 -9.75
CA LEU A 252 1.20 13.35 -9.44
C LEU A 252 0.31 13.49 -8.19
N ARG A 253 -0.90 12.95 -8.27
CA ARG A 253 -1.88 12.97 -7.18
C ARG A 253 -1.51 11.92 -6.13
N HIS A 254 -1.98 12.10 -4.89
CA HIS A 254 -1.82 11.09 -3.85
C HIS A 254 -2.31 9.71 -4.30
N ALA A 255 -3.48 9.66 -4.96
CA ALA A 255 -4.05 8.45 -5.55
C ALA A 255 -3.52 8.18 -6.97
N PHE A 256 -2.20 8.30 -7.19
CA PHE A 256 -1.56 8.06 -8.49
C PHE A 256 -1.85 6.65 -9.05
N VAL A 257 -2.18 5.70 -8.18
CA VAL A 257 -2.51 4.32 -8.56
C VAL A 257 -3.70 4.23 -9.54
N LEU A 258 -4.50 5.29 -9.60
CA LEU A 258 -5.67 5.36 -10.47
C LEU A 258 -5.36 5.90 -11.87
N ASP A 259 -4.29 6.69 -12.06
CA ASP A 259 -4.05 7.39 -13.33
C ASP A 259 -2.59 7.53 -13.78
N ALA A 260 -1.63 7.13 -12.95
CA ALA A 260 -0.20 7.31 -13.21
C ALA A 260 0.68 6.13 -12.75
N SER A 261 0.09 4.94 -12.53
CA SER A 261 0.81 3.73 -12.07
C SER A 261 1.99 3.36 -12.95
N LYS A 262 1.87 3.48 -14.28
CA LYS A 262 2.96 3.17 -15.22
C LYS A 262 4.12 4.14 -15.10
N GLU A 263 3.84 5.44 -14.97
CA GLU A 263 4.87 6.45 -14.78
C GLU A 263 5.57 6.26 -13.43
N MET A 264 4.81 6.00 -12.36
CA MET A 264 5.38 5.70 -11.05
C MET A 264 6.27 4.45 -11.09
N ALA A 265 5.81 3.36 -11.72
CA ALA A 265 6.58 2.14 -11.84
C ALA A 265 7.91 2.38 -12.56
N ALA A 266 7.89 3.09 -13.69
CA ALA A 266 9.11 3.43 -14.44
C ALA A 266 10.12 4.21 -13.57
N MET A 267 9.66 5.22 -12.84
CA MET A 267 10.54 5.97 -11.94
C MET A 267 11.14 5.09 -10.84
N ILE A 268 10.34 4.21 -10.21
CA ILE A 268 10.84 3.32 -9.16
C ILE A 268 11.87 2.33 -9.72
N THR A 269 11.60 1.76 -10.89
CA THR A 269 12.54 0.87 -11.58
C THR A 269 13.89 1.56 -11.81
N ASP A 270 13.88 2.81 -12.28
CA ASP A 270 15.09 3.61 -12.48
C ASP A 270 15.85 3.83 -11.15
N TRP A 271 15.13 4.09 -10.06
CA TRP A 271 15.76 4.36 -8.75
C TRP A 271 16.39 3.12 -8.12
N LEU A 272 15.85 1.94 -8.43
CA LEU A 272 16.34 0.67 -7.93
C LEU A 272 17.46 0.07 -8.78
N GLN A 273 17.66 0.55 -10.01
CA GLN A 273 18.60 -0.02 -10.98
C GLN A 273 20.01 -0.24 -10.40
N ASP A 274 20.54 0.74 -9.67
CA ASP A 274 21.89 0.67 -9.07
C ASP A 274 21.99 -0.31 -7.90
N ASP A 275 20.90 -0.51 -7.15
CA ASP A 275 20.85 -1.47 -6.05
C ASP A 275 20.71 -2.90 -6.61
N LEU A 276 19.94 -3.06 -7.69
CA LEU A 276 19.65 -4.35 -8.32
C LEU A 276 20.83 -4.89 -9.14
N THR A 277 21.59 -4.02 -9.80
CA THR A 277 22.78 -4.42 -10.59
C THR A 277 23.95 -4.90 -9.73
N LYS A 278 23.96 -4.58 -8.43
CA LYS A 278 25.01 -5.00 -7.48
C LYS A 278 24.74 -6.37 -6.84
N LEU A 279 23.62 -7.01 -7.15
CA LEU A 279 23.22 -8.30 -6.58
C LEU A 279 23.88 -9.48 -7.29
#